data_AF-A0A1G3TFI3-F1
#
_entry.id   AF-A0A1G3TFI3-F1
#
_cell.length_a   1.000
_cell.length_b   1.000
_cell.length_c   1.000
_cell.angle_alpha   90.00
_cell.angle_beta   90.00
_cell.angle_gamma   90.00
#
_symmetry.space_group_name_H-M   'P 1'
#
loop_
_entity.id
_entity.type
_entity.pdbx_description
1 polymer ?
#
loop_
_entity_poly.entity_id
_entity_poly.type
_entity_poly.pdbx_seq_one_letter_code
_entity_poly.pdbx_strand_id
1 'polypeptide(L)' 'MKDLKLEMDILKVASKAVKEAQRKSLENGVANVYAKNGTIYFQLPDGTITQQIPKEYMR' A
#
# COMPACT_ATOMS: atom_id res chain seq x y z
N MET A 1 -4.52 20.58 -22.77
CA MET A 1 -4.22 19.20 -23.26
C MET A 1 -2.82 18.71 -22.88
N LYS A 2 -1.77 19.55 -22.85
CA LYS A 2 -0.43 19.14 -22.38
C LYS A 2 -0.40 18.77 -20.88
N ASP A 3 -1.19 19.44 -20.07
CA ASP A 3 -1.19 19.27 -18.60
C ASP A 3 -1.74 17.90 -18.19
N LEU A 4 -2.80 17.42 -18.86
CA LEU A 4 -3.37 16.09 -18.62
C LEU A 4 -2.36 14.95 -18.83
N LYS A 5 -1.48 15.07 -19.84
CA LYS A 5 -0.47 14.04 -20.10
C LYS A 5 0.56 13.96 -18.97
N LEU A 6 1.03 15.11 -18.48
CA LEU A 6 1.99 15.14 -17.38
C LEU A 6 1.38 14.60 -16.08
N GLU A 7 0.16 15.00 -15.76
CA GLU A 7 -0.59 14.48 -14.60
C GLU A 7 -0.72 12.95 -14.66
N MET A 8 -1.09 12.39 -15.82
CA MET A 8 -1.19 10.94 -16.02
C MET A 8 0.17 10.24 -15.88
N ASP A 9 1.24 10.83 -16.42
CA ASP A 9 2.58 10.27 -16.32
C ASP A 9 3.06 10.25 -14.84
N ILE A 10 2.78 11.31 -14.07
CA ILE A 10 3.06 11.37 -12.63
C ILE A 10 2.29 10.28 -11.88
N LEU A 11 0.98 10.16 -12.11
CA LEU A 11 0.15 9.15 -11.46
C LEU A 11 0.62 7.73 -11.79
N LYS A 12 1.10 7.48 -13.02
CA LYS A 12 1.63 6.20 -13.45
C LYS A 12 2.90 5.82 -12.70
N VAL A 13 3.84 6.77 -12.56
CA VAL A 13 5.08 6.57 -11.80
C VAL A 13 4.77 6.34 -10.32
N ALA A 14 3.92 7.17 -9.71
CA ALA A 14 3.52 7.02 -8.32
C ALA A 14 2.84 5.67 -8.06
N SER A 15 1.91 5.26 -8.93
CA SER A 15 1.23 3.95 -8.83
C SER A 15 2.21 2.78 -8.92
N LYS A 16 3.23 2.87 -9.79
CA LYS A 16 4.27 1.85 -9.89
C LYS A 16 5.10 1.77 -8.61
N ALA A 17 5.54 2.92 -8.09
CA ALA A 17 6.35 2.99 -6.87
C ALA A 17 5.59 2.43 -5.65
N VAL A 18 4.31 2.78 -5.48
CA VAL A 18 3.46 2.25 -4.41
C VAL A 18 3.34 0.74 -4.48
N LYS A 19 3.05 0.17 -5.67
CA LYS A 19 2.94 -1.28 -5.85
C LYS A 19 4.25 -2.01 -5.54
N GLU A 20 5.39 -1.41 -5.94
CA GLU A 20 6.70 -2.00 -5.66
C GLU A 20 7.03 -1.96 -4.16
N ALA A 21 6.74 -0.85 -3.48
CA ALA A 21 6.90 -0.72 -2.04
C ALA A 21 6.03 -1.74 -1.30
N GLN A 22 4.76 -1.86 -1.68
CA GLN A 22 3.83 -2.83 -1.10
C GLN A 22 4.31 -4.27 -1.26
N ARG A 23 4.81 -4.65 -2.44
CA ARG A 23 5.39 -5.97 -2.67
C ARG A 23 6.58 -6.22 -1.76
N LYS A 24 7.53 -5.26 -1.70
CA LYS A 24 8.73 -5.35 -0.87
C LYS A 24 8.42 -5.42 0.62
N SER A 25 7.40 -4.70 1.10
CA SER A 25 6.94 -4.80 2.49
C SER A 25 6.52 -6.22 2.83
N LEU A 26 5.64 -6.83 2.00
CA LEU A 26 5.18 -8.20 2.23
C LEU A 26 6.33 -9.22 2.16
N GLU A 27 7.25 -9.07 1.21
CA GLU A 27 8.46 -9.91 1.10
C GLU A 27 9.35 -9.83 2.35
N ASN A 28 9.36 -8.69 3.03
CA ASN A 28 10.10 -8.46 4.27
C ASN A 28 9.30 -8.78 5.54
N GLY A 29 8.09 -9.34 5.41
CA GLY A 29 7.24 -9.67 6.54
C GLY A 29 6.51 -8.48 7.17
N VAL A 30 6.43 -7.34 6.48
CA VAL A 30 5.78 -6.11 6.95
C VAL A 30 4.40 -5.99 6.30
N ALA A 31 3.34 -5.92 7.10
CA ALA A 31 1.98 -5.80 6.59
C ALA A 31 1.73 -4.46 5.86
N ASN A 32 1.03 -4.49 4.74
CA ASN A 32 0.54 -3.27 4.08
C ASN A 32 -0.65 -2.68 4.86
N VAL A 33 -0.76 -1.35 4.87
CA VAL A 33 -1.86 -0.63 5.54
C VAL A 33 -2.76 0.03 4.51
N TYR A 34 -4.06 -0.12 4.67
CA TYR A 34 -5.10 0.47 3.84
C TYR A 34 -6.14 1.18 4.71
N ALA A 35 -6.79 2.20 4.15
CA ALA A 35 -7.95 2.84 4.76
C ALA A 35 -9.12 2.76 3.78
N LYS A 36 -10.27 2.29 4.26
CA LYS A 36 -11.53 2.27 3.48
C LYS A 36 -12.65 2.78 4.37
N ASN A 37 -13.29 3.87 3.96
CA ASN A 37 -14.38 4.53 4.70
C ASN A 37 -14.00 4.88 6.16
N GLY A 38 -12.76 5.30 6.39
CA GLY A 38 -12.25 5.62 7.73
C GLY A 38 -11.80 4.40 8.56
N THR A 39 -12.05 3.18 8.08
CA THR A 39 -11.60 1.95 8.74
C THR A 39 -10.24 1.51 8.20
N ILE A 40 -9.33 1.16 9.10
CA ILE A 40 -7.99 0.66 8.77
C ILE A 40 -8.02 -0.86 8.57
N TYR A 41 -7.34 -1.32 7.53
CA TYR A 41 -7.13 -2.72 7.21
C TYR A 41 -5.64 -2.98 7.00
N PHE A 42 -5.19 -4.14 7.43
CA PHE A 42 -3.83 -4.63 7.24
C PHE A 42 -3.88 -5.86 6.34
N GLN A 43 -3.05 -5.86 5.29
CA GLN A 43 -2.77 -7.06 4.51
C GLN A 43 -1.49 -7.68 5.03
N LEU A 44 -1.58 -8.86 5.61
CA LEU A 44 -0.44 -9.63 6.08
C LEU A 44 0.33 -10.25 4.90
N PRO A 45 1.59 -10.69 5.10
CA PRO A 45 2.41 -11.33 4.06
C PRO A 45 1.77 -12.56 3.40
N ASP A 46 0.94 -13.31 4.12
CA ASP A 46 0.20 -14.46 3.61
C ASP A 46 -1.04 -14.08 2.76
N GLY A 47 -1.31 -12.78 2.63
CA GLY A 47 -2.46 -12.23 1.91
C GLY A 47 -3.71 -12.05 2.77
N THR A 48 -3.71 -12.48 4.04
CA THR A 48 -4.83 -12.26 4.96
C THR A 48 -5.10 -10.78 5.17
N ILE A 49 -6.37 -10.37 5.09
CA ILE A 49 -6.80 -9.02 5.42
C ILE A 49 -7.44 -9.01 6.80
N THR A 50 -6.95 -8.15 7.69
CA THR A 50 -7.42 -8.05 9.07
C THR A 50 -7.57 -6.59 9.51
N GLN A 51 -8.33 -6.35 10.57
CA GLN A 51 -8.37 -5.05 11.27
C GLN A 51 -7.54 -5.08 12.57
N GLN A 52 -7.03 -6.25 12.95
CA GLN A 52 -6.13 -6.37 14.10
C GLN A 52 -4.79 -5.75 13.76
N ILE A 53 -4.26 -4.93 14.67
CA ILE A 53 -2.95 -4.32 14.50
C ILE A 53 -1.90 -5.45 14.44
N PRO A 54 -1.07 -5.51 13.38
CA PRO A 54 0.03 -6.47 13.28
C PRO A 54 1.03 -6.33 14.42
N LYS A 55 1.65 -7.44 14.82
CA LYS A 55 2.58 -7.47 15.97
C LYS A 55 3.79 -6.58 15.74
N GLU A 56 4.29 -6.49 14.52
CA GLU A 56 5.42 -5.65 14.11
C GLU A 56 5.18 -4.14 14.31
N TYR A 57 3.92 -3.73 14.51
CA TYR A 57 3.56 -2.33 14.79
C TYR A 57 3.25 -2.06 16.26
N MET A 58 3.26 -3.09 17.11
CA MET A 58 3.12 -2.94 18.55
C MET A 58 4.51 -2.69 19.16
N ARG A 59 4.66 -1.56 19.87
CA ARG A 59 5.87 -1.23 20.65
C ARG A 59 5.79 -1.81 22.05
#